data_AF-A0A842LX97-F1
#
_entry.id   AF-A0A842LX97-F1
#
_cell.length_a   1.000
_cell.length_b   1.000
_cell.length_c   1.000
_cell.angle_alpha   90.00
_cell.angle_beta   90.00
_cell.angle_gamma   90.00
#
_symmetry.space_group_name_H-M   'P 1'
#
loop_
_entity.id
_entity.type
_entity.pdbx_description
1 polymer ?
#
loop_
_entity_poly.entity_id
_entity_poly.type
_entity_poly.pdbx_seq_one_letter_code
_entity_poly.pdbx_strand_id
1 'polypeptide(L)'
;VPFLLLTMQSIERWINTRDDHSYLKRLFVRYIDNLRKRGGPTIKKYGFIGLTIFVALPIPGTGAWTGSVLAYLFGIELKKSTFAILIGVIISIFIVTVTTIGFSYIL
;
A
#
# COMPACT_ATOMS: atom_id res chain seq x y z
N VAL A 1 -4.74 -8.20 5.25
CA VAL A 1 -3.88 -7.05 4.91
C VAL A 1 -2.39 -7.38 5.01
N PRO A 2 -1.83 -7.88 6.14
CA PRO A 2 -0.41 -8.30 6.19
C PRO A 2 -0.11 -9.38 5.13
N PHE A 3 -1.12 -10.21 4.84
CA PHE A 3 -1.07 -11.25 3.82
C PHE A 3 -0.73 -10.71 2.42
N LEU A 4 -1.16 -9.51 2.01
CA LEU A 4 -0.87 -8.96 0.66
C LEU A 4 0.59 -8.51 0.51
N LEU A 5 1.16 -7.97 1.59
CA LEU A 5 2.57 -7.63 1.65
C LEU A 5 3.45 -8.89 1.69
N LEU A 6 3.01 -9.93 2.42
CA LEU A 6 3.66 -11.24 2.46
C LEU A 6 3.52 -11.99 1.14
N THR A 7 2.39 -11.88 0.42
CA THR A 7 2.23 -12.49 -0.90
C THR A 7 3.10 -11.81 -1.93
N MET A 8 3.31 -10.49 -1.88
CA MET A 8 4.25 -9.83 -2.80
C MET A 8 5.70 -10.22 -2.55
N GLN A 9 6.14 -10.28 -1.28
CA GLN A 9 7.45 -10.83 -0.96
C GLN A 9 7.58 -12.33 -1.28
N SER A 10 6.51 -13.11 -1.13
CA SER A 10 6.48 -14.52 -1.50
C SER A 10 6.50 -14.69 -3.01
N ILE A 11 5.79 -13.86 -3.79
CA ILE A 11 5.82 -13.83 -5.25
C ILE A 11 7.25 -13.49 -5.72
N GLU A 12 7.92 -12.51 -5.11
CA GLU A 12 9.31 -12.19 -5.41
C GLU A 12 10.25 -13.38 -5.15
N ARG A 13 10.10 -14.05 -4.01
CA ARG A 13 10.91 -15.25 -3.68
C ARG A 13 10.59 -16.41 -4.61
N TRP A 14 9.32 -16.66 -4.92
CA TRP A 14 8.88 -17.75 -5.80
C TRP A 14 9.34 -17.52 -7.25
N ILE A 15 9.31 -16.26 -7.72
CA ILE A 15 9.86 -15.84 -9.02
C ILE A 15 11.40 -15.84 -9.03
N ASN A 16 12.07 -15.71 -7.88
CA ASN A 16 13.53 -15.87 -7.78
C ASN A 16 13.98 -17.32 -7.61
N THR A 17 13.13 -18.21 -7.09
CA THR A 17 13.43 -19.64 -6.95
C THR A 17 13.18 -20.42 -8.25
N ARG A 18 12.39 -19.88 -9.19
CA ARG A 18 12.29 -20.41 -10.56
C ARG A 18 13.14 -19.59 -11.52
N ASP A 19 14.20 -20.22 -12.02
CA ASP A 19 15.08 -19.75 -13.10
C ASP A 19 14.33 -19.73 -14.45
N ASP A 20 13.23 -18.99 -14.56
CA ASP A 20 12.56 -18.79 -15.84
C ASP A 20 12.90 -17.42 -16.42
N HIS A 21 13.54 -17.46 -17.60
CA HIS A 21 14.33 -16.42 -18.22
C HIS A 21 13.44 -15.40 -18.97
N SER A 22 12.48 -14.78 -18.29
CA SER A 22 11.52 -13.90 -18.95
C SER A 22 11.97 -12.43 -18.96
N TYR A 23 12.15 -11.88 -20.15
CA TYR A 23 12.42 -10.46 -20.44
C TYR A 23 11.50 -9.51 -19.63
N LEU A 24 10.25 -9.93 -19.36
CA LEU A 24 9.27 -9.20 -18.54
C LEU A 24 9.74 -8.98 -17.10
N LYS A 25 10.36 -9.99 -16.45
CA LYS A 25 10.87 -9.86 -15.07
C LYS A 25 11.92 -8.75 -15.00
N ARG A 26 12.80 -8.68 -16.00
CA ARG A 26 13.86 -7.67 -16.08
C ARG A 26 13.29 -6.26 -16.30
N LEU A 27 12.25 -6.13 -17.14
CA LEU A 27 11.54 -4.87 -17.35
C LEU A 27 10.81 -4.40 -16.08
N PHE A 28 10.10 -5.31 -15.40
CA PHE A 28 9.38 -5.02 -14.17
C PHE A 28 10.31 -4.58 -13.04
N VAL A 29 11.40 -5.33 -12.80
CA VAL A 29 12.40 -4.97 -11.79
C VAL A 29 13.04 -3.62 -12.10
N ARG A 30 13.42 -3.36 -13.37
CA ARG A 30 13.96 -2.05 -13.77
C ARG A 30 12.95 -0.92 -13.56
N TYR A 31 11.67 -1.15 -13.84
CA TYR A 31 10.62 -0.16 -13.65
C TYR A 31 10.44 0.18 -12.17
N ILE A 32 10.33 -0.83 -11.30
CA ILE A 32 10.23 -0.66 -9.83
C ILE A 32 11.46 0.07 -9.29
N ASP A 33 12.66 -0.33 -9.73
CA ASP A 33 13.91 0.27 -9.25
C ASP A 33 14.05 1.74 -9.68
N ASN A 34 13.65 2.06 -10.93
CA ASN A 34 13.60 3.43 -11.42
C ASN A 34 12.56 4.29 -10.68
N LEU A 35 11.38 3.73 -10.39
CA LEU A 35 10.35 4.39 -9.59
C LEU A 35 10.86 4.70 -8.18
N ARG A 36 11.50 3.74 -7.52
CA ARG A 36 12.06 3.91 -6.17
C ARG A 36 13.23 4.90 -6.17
N LYS A 37 14.07 4.92 -7.20
CA LYS A 37 15.16 5.91 -7.34
C LYS A 37 14.62 7.34 -7.51
N ARG A 38 13.61 7.53 -8.35
CA ARG A 38 13.00 8.84 -8.59
C ARG A 38 12.17 9.34 -7.42
N GLY A 39 11.38 8.45 -6.81
CA GLY A 39 10.50 8.77 -5.68
C GLY A 39 11.16 8.64 -4.30
N GLY A 40 12.37 8.10 -4.21
CA GLY A 40 13.01 7.68 -2.97
C GLY A 40 13.07 8.74 -1.86
N PRO A 41 13.51 9.99 -2.14
CA PRO A 41 13.53 11.05 -1.12
C PRO A 41 12.14 11.37 -0.57
N THR A 42 11.15 11.44 -1.46
CA THR A 42 9.74 11.71 -1.13
C THR A 42 9.13 10.57 -0.35
N ILE A 43 9.35 9.32 -0.78
CA ILE A 43 8.85 8.11 -0.11
C ILE A 43 9.50 7.96 1.27
N LYS A 44 10.79 8.28 1.42
CA LYS A 44 11.48 8.22 2.71
C LYS A 44 10.90 9.21 3.71
N LYS A 45 10.49 10.40 3.25
CA LYS A 45 9.90 11.45 4.10
C LYS A 45 8.40 11.29 4.34
N TYR A 46 7.64 10.92 3.30
CA TYR A 46 6.18 10.94 3.30
C TYR A 46 5.54 9.57 3.12
N GLY A 47 6.31 8.49 2.92
CA GLY A 47 5.74 7.17 2.62
C GLY A 47 4.78 6.67 3.69
N PHE A 48 5.10 6.87 4.97
CA PHE A 48 4.20 6.50 6.07
C PHE A 48 2.92 7.35 6.06
N ILE A 49 3.08 8.68 6.12
CA ILE A 49 1.96 9.63 6.22
C ILE A 49 1.07 9.58 4.98
N GLY A 50 1.67 9.57 3.79
CA GLY A 50 0.97 9.50 2.50
C GLY A 50 0.19 8.19 2.37
N LEU A 51 0.77 7.06 2.80
CA LEU A 51 0.07 5.79 2.82
C LEU A 51 -1.10 5.78 3.81
N THR A 52 -0.91 6.33 5.01
CA THR A 52 -1.98 6.47 6.00
C THR A 52 -3.14 7.30 5.47
N ILE A 53 -2.86 8.48 4.91
CA ILE A 53 -3.89 9.38 4.35
C ILE A 53 -4.62 8.72 3.18
N PHE A 54 -3.86 8.06 2.29
CA PHE A 54 -4.45 7.33 1.15
C PHE A 54 -5.45 6.27 1.59
N VAL A 55 -5.14 5.54 2.67
CA VAL A 55 -6.03 4.51 3.24
C VAL A 55 -7.16 5.13 4.07
N ALA A 56 -6.92 6.26 4.73
CA ALA A 56 -7.91 6.94 5.57
C ALA A 56 -9.10 7.51 4.79
N LEU A 57 -8.87 7.96 3.55
CA LEU A 57 -9.94 8.46 2.70
C LEU A 57 -10.91 7.32 2.35
N PRO A 58 -12.21 7.42 2.71
CA PRO A 58 -13.21 6.39 2.46
C PRO A 58 -13.70 6.45 1.00
N ILE A 59 -12.78 6.32 0.05
CA ILE A 59 -13.07 6.34 -1.39
C ILE A 59 -13.28 4.88 -1.85
N PRO A 60 -14.32 4.57 -2.64
CA PRO A 60 -14.46 3.23 -3.22
C PRO A 60 -13.22 2.90 -4.07
N GLY A 61 -12.53 1.81 -3.74
CA GLY A 61 -11.29 1.38 -4.40
C GLY A 61 -10.00 1.76 -3.66
N THR A 62 -10.01 2.71 -2.72
CA THR A 62 -8.90 2.92 -1.78
C THR A 62 -9.03 1.96 -0.59
N GLY A 63 -7.95 1.79 0.16
CA GLY A 63 -7.98 1.01 1.40
C GLY A 63 -6.77 0.11 1.56
N ALA A 64 -6.92 -0.87 2.45
CA ALA A 64 -5.79 -1.67 2.91
C ALA A 64 -5.12 -2.51 1.80
N TRP A 65 -5.91 -3.02 0.86
CA TRP A 65 -5.44 -3.82 -0.28
C TRP A 65 -4.62 -3.00 -1.29
N THR A 66 -5.15 -1.88 -1.78
CA THR A 66 -4.43 -0.96 -2.68
C THR A 66 -3.27 -0.25 -1.97
N GLY A 67 -3.43 0.09 -0.69
CA GLY A 67 -2.35 0.57 0.16
C GLY A 67 -1.21 -0.43 0.32
N SER A 68 -1.50 -1.73 0.43
CA SER A 68 -0.46 -2.77 0.47
C SER A 68 0.35 -2.84 -0.83
N VAL A 69 -0.32 -2.66 -1.98
CA VAL A 69 0.35 -2.61 -3.28
C VAL A 69 1.23 -1.37 -3.40
N LEU A 70 0.73 -0.20 -3.01
CA LEU A 70 1.51 1.05 -2.98
C LEU A 70 2.73 0.96 -2.06
N ALA A 71 2.57 0.37 -0.87
CA ALA A 71 3.66 0.12 0.04
C ALA A 71 4.75 -0.75 -0.59
N TYR A 72 4.37 -1.80 -1.33
CA TYR A 72 5.30 -2.65 -2.07
C TYR A 72 5.99 -1.88 -3.20
N LEU A 73 5.24 -1.15 -4.05
CA LEU A 73 5.79 -0.35 -5.16
C LEU A 73 6.83 0.66 -4.65
N PHE A 74 6.48 1.38 -3.58
CA PHE A 74 7.34 2.38 -2.97
C PHE A 74 8.45 1.80 -2.11
N GLY A 75 8.44 0.48 -1.83
CA GLY A 75 9.46 -0.16 -1.00
C GLY A 75 9.42 0.30 0.46
N ILE A 76 8.22 0.61 0.98
CA ILE A 76 8.04 0.95 2.37
C ILE A 76 8.21 -0.32 3.21
N GLU A 77 8.94 -0.21 4.32
CA GLU A 77 9.17 -1.32 5.24
C GLU A 77 7.85 -1.97 5.69
N LEU A 78 7.81 -3.30 5.75
CA LEU A 78 6.61 -4.07 6.11
C LEU A 78 5.94 -3.61 7.40
N LYS A 79 6.74 -3.39 8.45
CA LYS A 79 6.21 -2.97 9.75
C LYS A 79 5.58 -1.58 9.65
N LYS A 80 6.29 -0.63 9.02
CA LYS A 80 5.81 0.75 8.85
C LYS A 80 4.55 0.81 7.98
N SER A 81 4.52 0.07 6.88
CA SER A 81 3.36 0.02 5.99
C SER A 81 2.16 -0.63 6.66
N THR A 82 2.35 -1.72 7.41
CA THR A 82 1.27 -2.36 8.17
C THR A 82 0.68 -1.41 9.21
N PHE A 83 1.52 -0.69 9.96
CA PHE A 83 1.06 0.33 10.92
C PHE A 83 0.34 1.50 10.24
N ALA A 84 0.88 2.03 9.14
CA ALA A 84 0.25 3.11 8.38
C ALA A 84 -1.15 2.72 7.88
N ILE A 85 -1.27 1.51 7.30
CA ILE A 85 -2.54 0.99 6.80
C ILE A 85 -3.52 0.77 7.95
N LEU A 86 -3.09 0.21 9.08
CA LEU A 86 -3.95 0.00 10.25
C LEU A 86 -4.54 1.33 10.74
N ILE A 87 -3.70 2.35 10.92
CA ILE A 87 -4.12 3.68 11.34
C ILE A 87 -5.09 4.30 10.33
N GLY A 88 -4.78 4.18 9.04
CA GLY A 88 -5.66 4.67 7.98
C GLY A 88 -7.04 4.01 8.01
N VAL A 89 -7.11 2.69 8.18
CA VAL A 89 -8.38 1.97 8.28
C VAL A 89 -9.20 2.42 9.48
N ILE A 90 -8.58 2.61 10.65
CA ILE A 90 -9.27 3.10 11.84
C ILE A 90 -9.87 4.49 11.59
N ILE A 91 -9.10 5.40 10.98
CA ILE A 91 -9.58 6.74 10.63
C ILE A 91 -10.74 6.65 9.62
N SER A 92 -10.62 5.80 8.60
CA SER A 92 -11.66 5.61 7.59
C SER A 92 -12.96 5.12 8.22
N ILE A 93 -12.89 4.11 9.10
CA ILE A 93 -14.05 3.60 9.84
C ILE A 93 -14.68 4.72 10.67
N PHE A 94 -13.87 5.50 11.39
CA PHE A 94 -14.37 6.59 12.21
C PHE A 94 -15.12 7.64 11.37
N ILE A 95 -14.54 8.09 10.27
CA ILE A 95 -15.16 9.06 9.35
C ILE A 95 -16.49 8.52 8.82
N VAL A 96 -16.49 7.30 8.26
CA VAL A 96 -17.70 6.68 7.69
C VAL A 96 -18.78 6.51 8.76
N THR A 97 -18.40 6.10 9.97
CA THR A 97 -19.35 5.91 11.07
C THR A 97 -19.99 7.23 11.48
N VAL A 98 -19.19 8.28 11.70
CA VAL A 98 -19.70 9.61 12.07
C VAL A 98 -20.59 10.18 10.98
N THR A 99 -20.18 10.08 9.71
CA THR A 99 -20.98 10.57 8.57
C THR A 99 -22.29 9.81 8.44
N THR A 100 -22.27 8.48 8.58
CA THR A 100 -23.47 7.64 8.46
C THR A 100 -24.44 7.92 9.59
N ILE A 101 -23.96 7.95 10.84
CA ILE A 101 -24.79 8.22 12.01
C ILE A 101 -25.37 9.64 11.93
N GLY A 102 -24.55 10.64 11.62
CA GLY A 102 -25.01 12.03 11.48
C GLY A 102 -26.08 12.18 10.40
N PHE A 103 -25.90 11.50 9.26
CA PHE A 103 -26.90 11.48 8.19
C PHE A 103 -28.22 10.85 8.64
N SER A 104 -28.16 9.71 9.34
CA SER A 104 -29.36 9.03 9.87
C SER A 104 -30.12 9.81 10.94
N TYR A 105 -29.47 10.77 11.63
CA TYR A 105 -30.16 11.65 12.58
C TYR A 105 -30.84 12.85 11.91
N ILE A 106 -30.44 13.19 10.68
CA ILE A 106 -30.92 14.37 9.95
C ILE A 106 -32.11 14.01 9.03
N LEU A 107 -32.16 12.78 8.52
CA LEU A 107 -33.25 12.24 7.69
C LEU A 107 -34.31 11.53 8.54
#